data_AF-A0A942CZ25-F1
#
_entry.id   AF-A0A942CZ25-F1
#
_cell.length_a   1.000
_cell.length_b   1.000
_cell.length_c   1.000
_cell.angle_alpha   90.00
_cell.angle_beta   90.00
_cell.angle_gamma   90.00
#
_symmetry.space_group_name_H-M   'P 1'
#
loop_
_entity.id
_entity.type
_entity.pdbx_description
1 polymer ?
#
loop_
_entity_poly.entity_id
_entity_poly.type
_entity_poly.pdbx_seq_one_letter_code
_entity_poly.pdbx_strand_id
1 'polypeptide(L)'
;MPLKKKTRRKKTEKQKNKKLALQAPTGVKTDPKRVAAILKGLDEAYPNAVCELHHGNAFQLLIATILSAQCTDVRVNQVTATLFKKYPSPEAFAHANPGELEQDIRPTGFFRNKTKSVIGASKAVLERFGGQVPRTMEEMLTIPGAARKTSNVVLGTAYGIASGVVVDTHVLRLSNRLDLSHNEDPKKVEQDLMRILPQDRWIPFSHQLIWHGRRVCHARNPKCMDCNLESLCTSKDKTI
;
A
#
# COMPACT_ATOMS: atom_id res chain seq x y z
N MET A 1 62.47 1.17 -33.13
CA MET A 1 61.69 0.51 -34.21
C MET A 1 61.02 -0.76 -33.65
N PRO A 2 59.78 -1.10 -34.05
CA PRO A 2 58.61 -0.75 -33.25
C PRO A 2 57.67 -1.92 -32.85
N LEU A 3 56.94 -1.70 -31.77
CA LEU A 3 55.51 -1.99 -31.53
C LEU A 3 54.88 -3.20 -32.26
N LYS A 4 54.60 -4.29 -31.54
CA LYS A 4 53.48 -5.20 -31.88
C LYS A 4 52.29 -4.92 -30.96
N LYS A 5 51.28 -4.30 -31.58
CA LYS A 5 50.04 -3.78 -31.01
C LYS A 5 49.14 -4.90 -30.46
N LYS A 6 48.55 -4.61 -29.30
CA LYS A 6 47.39 -5.31 -28.72
C LYS A 6 46.22 -5.32 -29.72
N THR A 7 45.79 -6.48 -30.19
CA THR A 7 44.50 -6.66 -30.85
C THR A 7 43.46 -7.14 -29.83
N ARG A 8 42.92 -6.20 -29.05
CA ARG A 8 41.65 -6.38 -28.33
C ARG A 8 40.55 -6.50 -29.39
N ARG A 9 40.12 -7.72 -29.72
CA ARG A 9 38.90 -7.94 -30.51
C ARG A 9 37.70 -7.46 -29.68
N LYS A 10 37.17 -6.28 -30.02
CA LYS A 10 35.84 -5.80 -29.63
C LYS A 10 34.82 -6.86 -30.05
N LYS A 11 34.32 -7.67 -29.11
CA LYS A 11 33.01 -8.31 -29.30
C LYS A 11 31.95 -7.22 -29.16
N THR A 12 31.16 -7.11 -30.21
CA THR A 12 30.25 -6.03 -30.60
C THR A 12 29.05 -5.90 -29.66
N GLU A 13 28.60 -4.66 -29.44
CA GLU A 13 27.39 -4.27 -28.67
C GLU A 13 26.12 -5.05 -29.06
N LYS A 14 26.08 -5.61 -30.28
CA LYS A 14 25.02 -6.50 -30.76
C LYS A 14 24.82 -7.79 -29.93
N GLN A 15 25.83 -8.26 -29.18
CA GLN A 15 25.71 -9.45 -28.33
C GLN A 15 25.26 -9.14 -26.88
N LYS A 16 25.38 -7.88 -26.42
CA LYS A 16 24.81 -7.45 -25.13
C LYS A 16 23.32 -7.13 -25.24
N ASN A 17 22.86 -6.63 -26.40
CA ASN A 17 21.46 -6.28 -26.63
C ASN A 17 20.51 -7.45 -26.94
N LYS A 18 20.99 -8.70 -26.95
CA LYS A 18 20.13 -9.89 -27.13
C LYS A 18 19.79 -10.60 -25.81
N LYS A 19 20.28 -10.11 -24.67
CA LYS A 19 20.02 -10.66 -23.32
C LYS A 19 19.12 -9.77 -22.44
N LEU A 20 18.58 -8.69 -23.01
CA LEU A 20 17.52 -7.85 -22.46
C LEU A 20 16.24 -8.00 -23.30
N ALA A 21 16.01 -9.19 -23.87
CA ALA A 21 14.66 -9.57 -24.25
C ALA A 21 13.85 -9.62 -22.96
N LEU A 22 12.94 -8.67 -22.80
CA LEU A 22 11.96 -8.65 -21.71
C LEU A 22 11.40 -10.06 -21.57
N GLN A 23 11.71 -10.70 -20.45
CA GLN A 23 10.89 -11.81 -19.99
C GLN A 23 9.49 -11.20 -19.81
N ALA A 24 8.53 -11.62 -20.63
CA ALA A 24 7.13 -11.33 -20.36
C ALA A 24 6.87 -11.76 -18.91
N PRO A 25 6.30 -10.90 -18.05
CA PRO A 25 5.99 -11.31 -16.69
C PRO A 25 5.11 -12.55 -16.79
N THR A 26 5.41 -13.55 -15.97
CA THR A 26 4.56 -14.71 -15.72
C THR A 26 3.26 -14.22 -15.07
N GLY A 27 2.40 -13.56 -15.85
CA GLY A 27 1.15 -13.01 -15.39
C GLY A 27 0.20 -14.16 -15.08
N VAL A 28 -0.37 -14.15 -13.87
CA VAL A 28 -1.43 -15.07 -13.49
C VAL A 28 -2.57 -14.92 -14.51
N LYS A 29 -2.80 -15.95 -15.33
CA LYS A 29 -3.95 -16.01 -16.23
C LYS A 29 -5.18 -16.38 -15.42
N THR A 30 -5.74 -15.41 -14.70
CA THR A 30 -6.98 -15.62 -13.95
C THR A 30 -8.17 -15.51 -14.89
N ASP A 31 -9.10 -16.47 -14.85
CA ASP A 31 -10.37 -16.39 -15.58
C ASP A 31 -11.15 -15.12 -15.16
N PRO A 32 -11.46 -14.19 -16.08
CA PRO A 32 -12.24 -13.00 -15.77
C PRO A 32 -13.58 -13.29 -15.10
N LYS A 33 -14.23 -14.43 -15.40
CA LYS A 33 -15.48 -14.83 -14.75
C LYS A 33 -15.27 -15.13 -13.27
N ARG A 34 -14.16 -15.78 -12.92
CA ARG A 34 -13.79 -16.05 -11.53
C ARG A 34 -13.45 -14.77 -10.79
N VAL A 35 -12.72 -13.84 -11.42
CA VAL A 35 -12.45 -12.51 -10.84
C VAL A 35 -13.76 -11.78 -10.54
N ALA A 36 -14.70 -11.74 -11.50
CA ALA A 36 -16.00 -11.11 -11.30
C ALA A 36 -16.80 -11.76 -10.15
N ALA A 37 -16.76 -13.08 -10.03
CA ALA A 37 -17.40 -13.79 -8.92
C ALA A 37 -16.77 -13.47 -7.55
N ILE A 38 -15.44 -13.37 -7.47
CA ILE A 38 -14.73 -12.94 -6.26
C ILE A 38 -15.15 -11.52 -5.88
N LEU A 39 -15.14 -10.60 -6.84
CA LEU A 39 -15.53 -9.21 -6.63
C LEU A 39 -16.98 -9.10 -6.12
N LYS A 40 -17.90 -9.87 -6.72
CA LYS A 40 -19.30 -9.95 -6.26
C LYS A 40 -19.41 -10.45 -4.82
N GLY A 41 -18.71 -11.53 -4.48
CA GLY A 41 -18.71 -12.05 -3.12
C GLY A 41 -18.14 -11.05 -2.11
N LEU A 42 -17.12 -10.29 -2.49
CA LEU A 42 -16.58 -9.21 -1.63
C LEU A 42 -17.57 -8.06 -1.46
N ASP A 43 -18.32 -7.68 -2.50
CA ASP A 43 -19.36 -6.64 -2.42
C ASP A 43 -20.52 -7.07 -1.51
N GLU A 44 -20.96 -8.33 -1.61
CA GLU A 44 -22.01 -8.90 -0.77
C GLU A 44 -21.59 -8.97 0.71
N ALA A 45 -20.35 -9.41 0.99
CA ALA A 45 -19.86 -9.57 2.35
C ALA A 45 -19.45 -8.24 3.01
N TYR A 46 -18.97 -7.28 2.23
CA TYR A 46 -18.38 -6.04 2.75
C TYR A 46 -18.79 -4.81 1.91
N PRO A 47 -20.10 -4.49 1.84
CA PRO A 47 -20.61 -3.37 1.02
C PRO A 47 -20.10 -2.01 1.50
N ASN A 48 -19.74 -1.91 2.79
CA ASN A 48 -19.31 -0.67 3.44
C ASN A 48 -17.83 -0.72 3.90
N ALA A 49 -17.00 -1.54 3.25
CA ALA A 49 -15.59 -1.62 3.61
C ALA A 49 -14.88 -0.28 3.35
N VAL A 50 -14.35 0.32 4.41
CA VAL A 50 -13.62 1.59 4.37
C VAL A 50 -12.29 1.47 5.12
N CYS A 51 -11.47 2.51 5.02
CA CYS A 51 -10.26 2.62 5.82
C CYS A 51 -10.59 2.61 7.32
N GLU A 52 -9.94 1.74 8.11
CA GLU A 52 -10.16 1.64 9.56
C GLU A 52 -9.38 2.72 10.35
N LEU A 53 -8.51 3.52 9.71
CA LEU A 53 -7.82 4.63 10.35
C LEU A 53 -8.77 5.82 10.51
N HIS A 54 -8.93 6.32 11.73
CA HIS A 54 -9.78 7.48 12.01
C HIS A 54 -9.11 8.78 11.55
N HIS A 55 -9.82 9.57 10.75
CA HIS A 55 -9.34 10.83 10.20
C HIS A 55 -10.52 11.73 9.83
N GLY A 56 -10.34 13.05 9.96
CA GLY A 56 -11.33 14.05 9.53
C GLY A 56 -11.00 14.72 8.19
N ASN A 57 -9.78 14.54 7.66
CA ASN A 57 -9.35 15.09 6.38
C ASN A 57 -8.12 14.33 5.82
N ALA A 58 -7.72 14.68 4.60
CA ALA A 58 -6.59 14.05 3.91
C ALA A 58 -5.25 14.18 4.66
N PHE A 59 -5.02 15.29 5.36
CA PHE A 59 -3.80 15.50 6.13
C PHE A 59 -3.75 14.60 7.37
N GLN A 60 -4.85 14.51 8.13
CA GLN A 60 -4.96 13.55 9.23
C GLN A 60 -4.78 12.10 8.75
N LEU A 61 -5.34 11.75 7.59
CA LEU A 61 -5.12 10.42 7.00
C LEU A 61 -3.66 10.18 6.65
N LEU A 62 -2.96 11.17 6.06
CA LEU A 62 -1.53 11.08 5.77
C LEU A 62 -0.72 10.80 7.05
N ILE A 63 -0.96 11.56 8.13
CA ILE A 63 -0.29 11.35 9.41
C ILE A 63 -0.63 9.96 9.99
N ALA A 64 -1.90 9.58 10.05
CA ALA A 64 -2.32 8.28 10.55
C ALA A 64 -1.68 7.12 9.75
N THR A 65 -1.55 7.26 8.43
CA THR A 65 -0.94 6.24 7.57
C THR A 65 0.59 6.16 7.74
N ILE A 66 1.27 7.28 7.98
CA ILE A 66 2.70 7.26 8.39
C ILE A 66 2.86 6.54 9.73
N LEU A 67 1.96 6.79 10.67
CA LEU A 67 1.97 6.16 12.00
C LEU A 67 1.62 4.66 11.97
N SER A 68 0.83 4.21 11.00
CA SER A 68 0.43 2.80 10.87
C SER A 68 1.53 1.89 10.34
N ALA A 69 2.64 2.45 9.82
CA ALA A 69 3.79 1.65 9.44
C ALA A 69 4.27 0.77 10.61
N GLN A 70 4.12 -0.55 10.47
CA GLN A 70 4.40 -1.55 11.50
C GLN A 70 3.69 -1.30 12.84
N CYS A 71 2.47 -0.78 12.78
CA CYS A 71 1.59 -0.57 13.92
C CYS A 71 0.16 -1.02 13.57
N THR A 72 -0.65 -1.37 14.57
CA THR A 72 -2.04 -1.73 14.34
C THR A 72 -2.90 -0.48 14.24
N ASP A 73 -3.93 -0.50 13.40
CA ASP A 73 -4.85 0.63 13.25
C ASP A 73 -5.51 1.00 14.57
N VAL A 74 -5.84 0.00 15.41
CA VAL A 74 -6.38 0.21 16.76
C VAL A 74 -5.45 1.09 17.60
N ARG A 75 -4.14 0.79 17.60
CA ARG A 75 -3.17 1.57 18.37
C ARG A 75 -2.96 2.96 17.76
N VAL A 76 -2.96 3.09 16.44
CA VAL A 76 -2.90 4.40 15.78
C VAL A 76 -4.12 5.24 16.10
N ASN A 77 -5.33 4.67 16.09
CA ASN A 77 -6.57 5.37 16.41
C ASN A 77 -6.60 5.85 17.87
N GLN A 78 -6.08 5.05 18.81
CA GLN A 78 -5.91 5.45 20.20
C GLN A 78 -4.99 6.67 20.35
N VAL A 79 -3.85 6.66 19.65
CA VAL A 79 -2.88 7.77 19.68
C VAL A 79 -3.44 9.02 19.00
N THR A 80 -4.03 8.86 17.82
CA THR A 80 -4.50 9.98 16.99
C THR A 80 -5.69 10.73 17.60
N ALA A 81 -6.50 10.07 18.44
CA ALA A 81 -7.63 10.67 19.15
C ALA A 81 -7.24 11.88 20.02
N THR A 82 -6.05 11.88 20.62
CA THR A 82 -5.50 13.03 21.36
C THR A 82 -4.51 13.83 20.51
N LEU A 83 -3.71 13.15 19.68
CA LEU A 83 -2.70 13.79 18.84
C LEU A 83 -3.30 14.87 17.92
N PHE A 84 -4.43 14.59 17.26
CA PHE A 84 -5.07 15.54 16.34
C PHE A 84 -5.77 16.71 17.05
N LYS A 85 -6.04 16.60 18.35
CA LYS A 85 -6.52 17.73 19.16
C LYS A 85 -5.36 18.65 19.54
N LYS A 86 -4.21 18.04 19.89
CA LYS A 86 -2.99 18.77 20.25
C LYS A 86 -2.35 19.45 19.05
N TYR A 87 -2.36 18.79 17.89
CA TYR A 87 -1.82 19.28 16.63
C TYR A 87 -2.93 19.30 15.56
N PRO A 88 -3.75 20.37 15.51
CA PRO A 88 -4.95 20.39 14.67
C PRO A 88 -4.68 20.66 13.18
N SER A 89 -3.48 21.11 12.82
CA SER A 89 -3.15 21.56 11.46
C SER A 89 -1.75 21.10 11.02
N PRO A 90 -1.44 21.12 9.71
CA PRO A 90 -0.08 20.94 9.23
C PRO A 90 0.91 21.90 9.89
N GLU A 91 0.52 23.16 10.10
CA GLU A 91 1.33 24.18 10.80
C GLU A 91 1.74 23.72 12.20
N ALA A 92 0.80 23.17 12.97
CA ALA A 92 1.03 22.71 14.32
C ALA A 92 2.00 21.52 14.36
N PHE A 93 1.89 20.58 13.42
CA PHE A 93 2.85 19.48 13.32
C PHE A 93 4.22 19.92 12.80
N ALA A 94 4.28 20.85 11.85
CA ALA A 94 5.53 21.33 11.27
C ALA A 94 6.43 22.03 12.30
N HIS A 95 5.81 22.70 13.27
CA HIS A 95 6.47 23.42 14.37
C HIS A 95 6.48 22.66 15.70
N ALA A 96 5.99 21.41 15.73
CA ALA A 96 5.97 20.61 16.95
C ALA A 96 7.39 20.40 17.50
N ASN A 97 7.52 20.44 18.84
CA ASN A 97 8.76 20.05 19.50
C ASN A 97 9.03 18.56 19.22
N PRO A 98 10.18 18.18 18.61
CA PRO A 98 10.43 16.79 18.25
C PRO A 98 10.43 15.84 19.46
N GLY A 99 10.97 16.26 20.61
CA GLY A 99 11.03 15.43 21.81
C GLY A 99 9.65 15.18 22.42
N GLU A 100 8.77 16.16 22.35
CA GLU A 100 7.38 16.04 22.80
C GLU A 100 6.57 15.14 21.86
N LEU A 101 6.65 15.40 20.55
CA LEU A 101 5.97 14.59 19.54
C LEU A 101 6.45 13.12 19.57
N GLU A 102 7.74 12.89 19.83
CA GLU A 102 8.29 11.54 20.04
C GLU A 102 7.59 10.81 21.18
N GLN A 103 7.31 11.48 22.31
CA GLN A 103 6.58 10.86 23.42
C GLN A 103 5.11 10.61 23.06
N ASP A 104 4.46 11.58 22.41
CA ASP A 104 3.06 11.45 22.02
C ASP A 104 2.81 10.26 21.09
N ILE A 105 3.73 9.99 20.16
CA ILE A 105 3.61 8.89 19.19
C ILE A 105 4.43 7.64 19.56
N ARG A 106 5.13 7.64 20.70
CA ARG A 106 5.91 6.51 21.21
C ARG A 106 5.15 5.17 21.16
N PRO A 107 3.84 5.12 21.51
CA PRO A 107 3.08 3.87 21.48
C PRO A 107 2.94 3.25 20.08
N THR A 108 3.24 3.99 19.01
CA THR A 108 3.16 3.50 17.62
C THR A 108 4.42 2.74 17.17
N GLY A 109 5.49 2.72 17.97
CA GLY A 109 6.77 2.09 17.60
C GLY A 109 7.52 2.85 16.50
N PHE A 110 8.84 2.63 16.36
CA PHE A 110 9.71 3.37 15.43
C PHE A 110 9.55 4.91 15.50
N PHE A 111 9.19 5.41 16.69
CA PHE A 111 8.68 6.77 16.89
C PHE A 111 9.67 7.86 16.50
N ARG A 112 10.99 7.64 16.61
CA ARG A 112 12.00 8.61 16.15
C ARG A 112 11.93 8.85 14.65
N ASN A 113 11.85 7.78 13.86
CA ASN A 113 11.73 7.88 12.40
C ASN A 113 10.36 8.41 11.98
N LYS A 114 9.30 8.01 12.69
CA LYS A 114 7.96 8.54 12.47
C LYS A 114 7.86 10.02 12.78
N THR A 115 8.49 10.51 13.86
CA THR A 115 8.54 11.93 14.22
C THR A 115 9.18 12.74 13.11
N LYS A 116 10.36 12.30 12.63
CA LYS A 116 11.04 12.94 11.49
C LYS A 116 10.14 12.96 10.24
N SER A 117 9.44 11.86 9.97
CA SER A 117 8.54 11.75 8.82
C SER A 117 7.31 12.64 8.96
N VAL A 118 6.67 12.69 10.13
CA VAL A 118 5.49 13.52 10.40
C VAL A 118 5.81 15.00 10.30
N ILE A 119 6.89 15.46 10.95
CA ILE A 119 7.33 16.86 10.86
C ILE A 119 7.73 17.19 9.42
N GLY A 120 8.52 16.32 8.77
CA GLY A 120 8.95 16.52 7.38
C GLY A 120 7.78 16.55 6.39
N ALA A 121 6.80 15.67 6.56
CA ALA A 121 5.57 15.65 5.76
C ALA A 121 4.80 16.96 5.92
N SER A 122 4.64 17.40 7.17
CA SER A 122 3.89 18.61 7.50
C SER A 122 4.54 19.86 6.91
N LYS A 123 5.87 19.99 7.02
CA LYS A 123 6.64 21.06 6.38
C LYS A 123 6.49 21.04 4.86
N ALA A 124 6.65 19.86 4.24
CA ALA A 124 6.51 19.73 2.78
C ALA A 124 5.10 20.11 2.31
N VAL A 125 4.05 19.70 3.03
CA VAL A 125 2.65 20.06 2.74
C VAL A 125 2.42 21.56 2.84
N LEU A 126 2.99 22.23 3.84
CA LEU A 126 2.88 23.69 3.98
C LEU A 126 3.63 24.44 2.88
N GLU A 127 4.94 24.21 2.80
CA GLU A 127 5.86 25.02 2.00
C GLU A 127 5.62 24.83 0.49
N ARG A 128 5.24 23.63 0.06
CA ARG A 128 5.17 23.27 -1.36
C ARG A 128 3.75 23.17 -1.89
N PHE A 129 2.77 22.92 -1.02
CA PHE A 129 1.38 22.64 -1.40
C PHE A 129 0.36 23.51 -0.66
N GLY A 130 0.81 24.59 0.00
CA GLY A 130 -0.07 25.58 0.64
C GLY A 130 -0.96 24.99 1.75
N GLY A 131 -0.47 23.97 2.45
CA GLY A 131 -1.19 23.29 3.53
C GLY A 131 -2.17 22.22 3.06
N GLN A 132 -2.27 21.96 1.75
CA GLN A 132 -3.14 20.91 1.20
C GLN A 132 -2.32 19.69 0.79
N VAL A 133 -2.84 18.49 1.09
CA VAL A 133 -2.19 17.25 0.62
C VAL A 133 -2.41 17.12 -0.89
N PRO A 134 -1.35 16.92 -1.69
CA PRO A 134 -1.46 16.88 -3.15
C PRO A 134 -2.27 15.68 -3.63
N ARG A 135 -2.76 15.78 -4.87
CA ARG A 135 -3.72 14.83 -5.45
C ARG A 135 -3.12 13.95 -6.56
N THR A 136 -1.81 14.03 -6.78
CA THR A 136 -1.11 13.20 -7.76
C THR A 136 -0.09 12.28 -7.08
N MET A 137 0.16 11.11 -7.67
CA MET A 137 1.17 10.18 -7.17
C MET A 137 2.57 10.81 -7.20
N GLU A 138 2.91 11.54 -8.26
CA GLU A 138 4.22 12.18 -8.43
C GLU A 138 4.50 13.15 -7.28
N GLU A 139 3.56 14.06 -6.99
CA GLU A 139 3.70 15.02 -5.89
C GLU A 139 3.68 14.33 -4.53
N MET A 140 2.80 13.34 -4.32
CA MET A 140 2.74 12.59 -3.07
C MET A 140 4.07 11.90 -2.74
N LEU A 141 4.76 11.35 -3.74
CA LEU A 141 6.06 10.69 -3.55
C LEU A 141 7.18 11.66 -3.14
N THR A 142 6.97 12.97 -3.27
CA THR A 142 7.92 13.98 -2.79
C THR A 142 7.72 14.35 -1.32
N ILE A 143 6.68 13.83 -0.65
CA ILE A 143 6.39 14.10 0.76
C ILE A 143 7.14 13.08 1.62
N PRO A 144 7.97 13.52 2.61
CA PRO A 144 8.64 12.61 3.53
C PRO A 144 7.66 11.66 4.23
N GLY A 145 7.97 10.36 4.27
CA GLY A 145 7.08 9.35 4.85
C GLY A 145 5.92 8.88 3.95
N ALA A 146 5.68 9.54 2.81
CA ALA A 146 4.68 9.14 1.83
C ALA A 146 5.30 8.31 0.69
N ALA A 147 5.59 7.03 0.98
CA ALA A 147 5.93 6.07 -0.07
C ALA A 147 4.69 5.66 -0.89
N ARG A 148 4.89 4.99 -2.03
CA ARG A 148 3.82 4.57 -2.95
C ARG A 148 2.58 3.97 -2.27
N LYS A 149 2.76 3.08 -1.28
CA LYS A 149 1.64 2.50 -0.52
C LYS A 149 0.86 3.57 0.26
N THR A 150 1.56 4.41 1.01
CA THR A 150 0.96 5.55 1.75
C THR A 150 0.22 6.47 0.78
N SER A 151 0.83 6.77 -0.37
CA SER A 151 0.22 7.61 -1.40
C SER A 151 -1.05 6.98 -1.99
N ASN A 152 -1.04 5.69 -2.31
CA ASN A 152 -2.25 4.98 -2.76
C ASN A 152 -3.37 5.02 -1.71
N VAL A 153 -3.05 4.84 -0.42
CA VAL A 153 -4.04 4.94 0.67
C VAL A 153 -4.67 6.33 0.70
N VAL A 154 -3.86 7.38 0.70
CA VAL A 154 -4.33 8.76 0.81
C VAL A 154 -5.13 9.17 -0.43
N LEU A 155 -4.59 8.95 -1.62
CA LEU A 155 -5.26 9.29 -2.88
C LEU A 155 -6.60 8.55 -3.04
N GLY A 156 -6.61 7.25 -2.72
CA GLY A 156 -7.82 6.44 -2.81
C GLY A 156 -8.87 6.81 -1.76
N THR A 157 -8.47 6.86 -0.49
CA THR A 157 -9.41 7.03 0.62
C THR A 157 -9.90 8.47 0.76
N ALA A 158 -9.01 9.47 0.67
CA ALA A 158 -9.39 10.86 0.90
C ALA A 158 -9.93 11.56 -0.35
N TYR A 159 -9.53 11.11 -1.55
CA TYR A 159 -9.87 11.79 -2.80
C TYR A 159 -10.61 10.91 -3.82
N GLY A 160 -10.77 9.60 -3.57
CA GLY A 160 -11.39 8.69 -4.53
C GLY A 160 -10.53 8.43 -5.78
N ILE A 161 -9.24 8.75 -5.74
CA ILE A 161 -8.34 8.66 -6.90
C ILE A 161 -7.65 7.30 -6.91
N ALA A 162 -8.09 6.41 -7.80
CA ALA A 162 -7.55 5.06 -7.98
C ALA A 162 -6.20 5.08 -8.72
N SER A 163 -5.12 5.40 -8.00
CA SER A 163 -3.75 5.43 -8.52
C SER A 163 -3.05 4.07 -8.54
N GLY A 164 -3.54 3.12 -7.74
CA GLY A 164 -3.03 1.77 -7.62
C GLY A 164 -3.75 1.01 -6.51
N VAL A 165 -3.57 -0.31 -6.48
CA VAL A 165 -4.15 -1.16 -5.43
C VAL A 165 -3.27 -1.07 -4.19
N VAL A 166 -3.85 -0.78 -3.03
CA VAL A 166 -3.11 -0.77 -1.76
C VAL A 166 -2.82 -2.22 -1.37
N VAL A 167 -1.55 -2.60 -1.38
CA VAL A 167 -1.11 -3.94 -0.95
C VAL A 167 -0.48 -3.86 0.44
N ASP A 168 -1.19 -4.37 1.43
CA ASP A 168 -0.67 -4.64 2.77
C ASP A 168 -0.48 -6.15 3.00
N THR A 169 -0.26 -6.57 4.25
CA THR A 169 -0.07 -7.99 4.57
C THR A 169 -1.34 -8.83 4.38
N HIS A 170 -2.53 -8.22 4.46
CA HIS A 170 -3.80 -8.90 4.19
C HIS A 170 -3.99 -9.06 2.69
N VAL A 171 -3.88 -7.98 1.93
CA VAL A 171 -4.02 -8.00 0.47
C VAL A 171 -2.96 -8.90 -0.17
N LEU A 172 -1.70 -8.80 0.27
CA LEU A 172 -0.64 -9.69 -0.20
C LEU A 172 -1.00 -11.17 0.00
N ARG A 173 -1.39 -11.54 1.23
CA ARG A 173 -1.73 -12.92 1.58
C ARG A 173 -2.95 -13.40 0.79
N LEU A 174 -4.02 -12.62 0.77
CA LEU A 174 -5.29 -13.02 0.18
C LEU A 174 -5.22 -13.04 -1.35
N SER A 175 -4.48 -12.13 -1.97
CA SER A 175 -4.22 -12.19 -3.42
C SER A 175 -3.47 -13.46 -3.80
N ASN A 176 -2.56 -13.95 -2.96
CA ASN A 176 -1.93 -15.26 -3.18
C ASN A 176 -2.89 -16.43 -2.92
N ARG A 177 -3.64 -16.43 -1.81
CA ARG A 177 -4.62 -17.50 -1.50
C ARG A 177 -5.76 -17.61 -2.52
N LEU A 178 -6.19 -16.48 -3.06
CA LEU A 178 -7.21 -16.39 -4.10
C LEU A 178 -6.61 -16.56 -5.50
N ASP A 179 -5.31 -16.87 -5.63
CA ASP A 179 -4.69 -17.13 -6.92
C ASP A 179 -4.86 -15.97 -7.91
N LEU A 180 -4.73 -14.75 -7.39
CA LEU A 180 -4.77 -13.48 -8.14
C LEU A 180 -3.35 -12.94 -8.41
N SER A 181 -2.37 -13.45 -7.68
CA SER A 181 -0.94 -13.14 -7.80
C SER A 181 -0.15 -14.30 -7.22
N HIS A 182 1.06 -14.56 -7.75
CA HIS A 182 2.04 -15.50 -7.17
C HIS A 182 3.30 -14.79 -6.67
N ASN A 183 3.28 -13.46 -6.63
CA ASN A 183 4.39 -12.65 -6.18
C ASN A 183 4.35 -12.44 -4.66
N GLU A 184 5.55 -12.38 -4.06
CA GLU A 184 5.76 -12.02 -2.65
C GLU A 184 6.08 -10.53 -2.46
N ASP A 185 6.52 -9.85 -3.53
CA ASP A 185 6.80 -8.42 -3.51
C ASP A 185 5.49 -7.62 -3.66
N PRO A 186 5.11 -6.78 -2.68
CA PRO A 186 3.88 -5.98 -2.73
C PRO A 186 3.73 -5.12 -3.99
N LYS A 187 4.84 -4.60 -4.56
CA LYS A 187 4.81 -3.81 -5.79
C LYS A 187 4.44 -4.66 -7.00
N LYS A 188 4.92 -5.90 -7.05
CA LYS A 188 4.58 -6.83 -8.13
C LYS A 188 3.13 -7.30 -7.98
N VAL A 189 2.67 -7.56 -6.76
CA VAL A 189 1.26 -7.87 -6.48
C VAL A 189 0.34 -6.71 -6.89
N GLU A 190 0.70 -5.47 -6.56
CA GLU A 190 -0.05 -4.29 -7.02
C GLU A 190 -0.19 -4.29 -8.54
N GLN A 191 0.90 -4.53 -9.27
CA GLN A 191 0.87 -4.58 -10.74
C GLN A 191 0.04 -5.74 -11.30
N ASP A 192 0.08 -6.91 -10.67
CA ASP A 192 -0.75 -8.05 -11.08
C ASP A 192 -2.23 -7.73 -10.89
N LEU A 193 -2.60 -7.18 -9.73
CA LEU A 193 -3.96 -6.78 -9.42
C LEU A 193 -4.47 -5.68 -10.37
N MET A 194 -3.65 -4.67 -10.67
CA MET A 194 -4.00 -3.61 -11.62
C MET A 194 -4.24 -4.13 -13.05
N ARG A 195 -3.66 -5.28 -13.43
CA ARG A 195 -3.89 -5.89 -14.75
C ARG A 195 -5.16 -6.70 -14.83
N ILE A 196 -5.61 -7.29 -13.72
CA ILE A 196 -6.76 -8.21 -13.70
C ILE A 196 -8.05 -7.56 -13.19
N LEU A 197 -7.93 -6.50 -12.39
CA LEU A 197 -9.07 -5.80 -11.80
C LEU A 197 -9.44 -4.54 -12.61
N PRO A 198 -10.73 -4.29 -12.85
CA PRO A 198 -11.21 -2.99 -13.32
C PRO A 198 -10.74 -1.86 -12.39
N GLN A 199 -10.42 -0.69 -12.96
CA GLN A 199 -9.76 0.40 -12.20
C GLN A 199 -10.64 0.98 -11.08
N ASP A 200 -11.95 1.05 -11.30
CA ASP A 200 -12.96 1.44 -10.31
C ASP A 200 -12.99 0.50 -9.10
N ARG A 201 -12.46 -0.73 -9.24
CA ARG A 201 -12.38 -1.70 -8.16
C ARG A 201 -11.12 -1.58 -7.31
N TRP A 202 -10.10 -0.84 -7.72
CA TRP A 202 -8.79 -0.86 -7.04
C TRP A 202 -8.85 -0.40 -5.59
N ILE A 203 -9.62 0.64 -5.29
CA ILE A 203 -9.81 1.16 -3.93
C ILE A 203 -10.68 0.21 -3.08
N PRO A 204 -11.94 -0.11 -3.47
CA PRO A 204 -12.80 -0.94 -2.64
C PRO A 204 -12.21 -2.35 -2.44
N PHE A 205 -11.57 -2.93 -3.46
CA PHE A 205 -10.96 -4.24 -3.36
C PHE A 205 -9.92 -4.32 -2.23
N SER A 206 -9.06 -3.31 -2.08
CA SER A 206 -8.10 -3.24 -0.99
C SER A 206 -8.80 -3.22 0.37
N HIS A 207 -9.82 -2.38 0.57
CA HIS A 207 -10.55 -2.31 1.84
C HIS A 207 -11.27 -3.63 2.15
N GLN A 208 -11.94 -4.22 1.16
CA GLN A 208 -12.66 -5.48 1.28
C GLN A 208 -11.72 -6.63 1.64
N LEU A 209 -10.56 -6.76 0.99
CA LEU A 209 -9.58 -7.79 1.34
C LEU A 209 -8.96 -7.57 2.72
N ILE A 210 -8.71 -6.33 3.12
CA ILE A 210 -8.24 -6.04 4.48
C ILE A 210 -9.27 -6.51 5.49
N TRP A 211 -10.55 -6.18 5.28
CA TRP A 211 -11.64 -6.60 6.16
C TRP A 211 -11.80 -8.12 6.18
N HIS A 212 -11.80 -8.76 5.02
CA HIS A 212 -11.89 -10.20 4.88
C HIS A 212 -10.73 -10.91 5.57
N GLY A 213 -9.51 -10.41 5.39
CA GLY A 213 -8.31 -10.96 6.02
C GLY A 213 -8.25 -10.74 7.53
N ARG A 214 -8.98 -9.76 8.08
CA ARG A 214 -9.11 -9.52 9.52
C ARG A 214 -10.20 -10.35 10.18
N ARG A 215 -11.30 -10.62 9.47
CA ARG A 215 -12.52 -11.22 10.03
C ARG A 215 -12.68 -12.73 9.75
N VAL A 216 -12.23 -13.19 8.59
CA VAL A 216 -12.48 -14.57 8.10
C VAL A 216 -11.17 -15.26 7.72
N CYS A 217 -10.41 -14.68 6.79
CA CYS A 217 -9.23 -15.31 6.20
C CYS A 217 -7.95 -14.96 6.99
N HIS A 218 -7.93 -15.33 8.27
CA HIS A 218 -6.80 -15.08 9.18
C HIS A 218 -5.49 -15.69 8.65
N ALA A 219 -4.35 -15.13 9.06
CA ALA A 219 -3.03 -15.62 8.62
C ALA A 219 -2.78 -17.07 9.03
N ARG A 220 -3.21 -17.46 10.23
CA ARG A 220 -3.20 -18.83 10.74
C ARG A 220 -4.64 -19.26 11.01
N ASN A 221 -4.97 -20.52 10.75
CA ASN A 221 -6.29 -21.11 10.94
C ASN A 221 -7.41 -20.22 10.35
N PRO A 222 -7.44 -19.99 9.03
CA PRO A 222 -8.54 -19.26 8.41
C PRO A 222 -9.88 -19.94 8.72
N LYS A 223 -10.99 -19.22 8.65
CA LYS A 223 -12.33 -19.79 8.86
C LYS A 223 -12.92 -20.20 7.52
N CYS A 224 -12.33 -21.22 6.86
CA CYS A 224 -12.74 -21.57 5.49
C CYS A 224 -14.19 -22.07 5.42
N MET A 225 -14.68 -22.78 6.42
CA MET A 225 -16.08 -23.21 6.52
C MET A 225 -17.07 -22.03 6.56
N ASP A 226 -16.66 -20.88 7.11
CA ASP A 226 -17.49 -19.66 7.19
C ASP A 226 -17.21 -18.70 6.02
N CYS A 227 -16.35 -19.07 5.06
CA CYS A 227 -15.87 -18.16 4.04
C CYS A 227 -16.78 -18.12 2.82
N ASN A 228 -17.35 -16.95 2.53
CA ASN A 228 -18.20 -16.72 1.36
C ASN A 228 -17.47 -16.85 0.00
N LEU A 229 -16.14 -16.95 0.02
CA LEU A 229 -15.30 -17.15 -1.17
C LEU A 229 -14.70 -18.56 -1.23
N GLU A 230 -15.08 -19.49 -0.33
CA GLU A 230 -14.49 -20.82 -0.21
C GLU A 230 -14.48 -21.58 -1.54
N SER A 231 -15.64 -21.62 -2.21
CA SER A 231 -15.83 -22.34 -3.47
C SER A 231 -15.01 -21.76 -4.63
N LEU A 232 -14.61 -20.49 -4.54
CA LEU A 232 -13.76 -19.80 -5.50
C LEU A 232 -12.28 -19.88 -5.12
N CYS A 233 -11.97 -20.17 -3.86
CA CYS A 233 -10.62 -20.18 -3.32
C CYS A 233 -9.88 -21.47 -3.74
N THR A 234 -8.64 -21.34 -4.20
CA THR A 234 -7.79 -22.48 -4.62
C THR A 234 -6.62 -22.70 -3.67
N SER A 235 -6.61 -22.04 -2.51
CA SER A 235 -5.52 -22.14 -1.55
C SER A 235 -5.34 -23.56 -1.02
N LYS A 236 -4.08 -23.97 -0.84
CA LYS A 236 -3.72 -25.29 -0.30
C LYS A 236 -3.83 -25.38 1.23
N ASP A 237 -3.85 -24.24 1.91
CA ASP A 237 -3.93 -24.13 3.37
C ASP A 237 -5.36 -23.92 3.89
N LYS A 238 -6.36 -24.38 3.13
CA LYS A 238 -7.76 -24.38 3.57
C LYS A 238 -7.93 -25.24 4.82
N THR A 239 -8.84 -24.80 5.69
CA THR A 239 -9.21 -25.43 6.96
C THR A 239 -10.70 -25.78 6.92
N ILE A 240 -10.97 -26.98 6.42
CA ILE A 240 -12.30 -27.58 6.27
C ILE A 240 -12.46 -28.67 7.32
#